data_AF-A0A0N4ZU65-F1
#
_entry.id   AF-A0A0N4ZU65-F1
#
_cell.length_a   1.000
_cell.length_b   1.000
_cell.length_c   1.000
_cell.angle_alpha   90.00
_cell.angle_beta   90.00
_cell.angle_gamma   90.00
#
_symmetry.space_group_name_H-M   'P 1'
#
loop_
_entity.id
_entity.type
_entity.pdbx_description
1 polymer ?
#
loop_
_entity_poly.entity_id
_entity_poly.type
_entity_poly.pdbx_seq_one_letter_code
_entity_poly.pdbx_strand_id
1 'polypeptide(L)'
;MIADTHLLGPYKGHWFDKLRREWQMWRSFQTSLTLLSPDATFFLGDIFDEGQWSNREQFDEYINRFNELFKVNKNTQRYVVVGNHDIGFHEGLHPLRELWFGKAYPNSTPVGIIKLKNETFVLVNSMAMHGDDCRLCHMAEIEIERIGKMLKEEGSMSQSGVDTHKENDKIEKRPTVLMHFPLYRINDMYCEGGEELNDINIRKSELFREKWECLIIFNNLYFHVFLLPTIKLQKRVIVAGKLTCKYEAAKNVGVELWEIDRSAAHDVEKDTETDHEGNFYIDVVVVDYLSSDLELVIKIFHQCNVKDADLCYKMIEIPVPTTFFNHNDENEETYTPRAYNLGIIELDTDHPIQGKSCSYILGNTINRFVEFGSKFIP
;
A
#
# COMPACT_ATOMS: atom_id res chain seq x y z
N MET A 1 14.51 -12.29 15.34
CA MET A 1 13.29 -11.56 14.90
C MET A 1 12.18 -11.92 15.88
N ILE A 2 11.30 -10.97 16.17
CA ILE A 2 10.19 -11.09 17.13
C ILE A 2 8.96 -10.48 16.45
N ALA A 3 7.76 -10.95 16.75
CA ALA A 3 6.51 -10.42 16.21
C ALA A 3 5.41 -10.57 17.28
N ASP A 4 4.28 -9.90 17.07
CA ASP A 4 3.04 -10.16 17.79
C ASP A 4 3.19 -10.08 19.31
N THR A 5 3.89 -9.03 19.79
CA THR A 5 4.07 -8.86 21.24
C THR A 5 2.76 -8.50 21.92
N HIS A 6 1.83 -7.84 21.21
CA HIS A 6 0.50 -7.45 21.69
C HIS A 6 0.54 -6.90 23.12
N LEU A 7 1.29 -5.81 23.33
CA LEU A 7 1.28 -5.12 24.61
C LEU A 7 -0.15 -4.73 24.93
N LEU A 8 -0.67 -5.23 26.06
CA LEU A 8 -2.06 -5.04 26.41
C LEU A 8 -2.39 -3.58 26.69
N GLY A 9 -3.56 -3.18 26.20
CA GLY A 9 -4.09 -1.83 26.34
C GLY A 9 -5.09 -1.66 27.46
N PRO A 10 -5.57 -0.41 27.64
CA PRO A 10 -6.51 -0.08 28.70
C PRO A 10 -7.96 -0.47 28.40
N TYR A 11 -8.31 -0.88 27.17
CA TYR A 11 -9.71 -1.12 26.79
C TYR A 11 -10.16 -2.54 27.09
N LYS A 12 -9.44 -3.55 26.59
CA LYS A 12 -9.75 -4.98 26.78
C LYS A 12 -8.73 -5.72 27.63
N GLY A 13 -7.58 -5.11 27.93
CA GLY A 13 -6.51 -5.74 28.68
C GLY A 13 -6.82 -5.93 30.17
N HIS A 14 -6.66 -7.16 30.67
CA HIS A 14 -6.73 -7.44 32.10
C HIS A 14 -5.38 -7.20 32.79
N TRP A 15 -5.35 -6.48 33.92
CA TRP A 15 -4.11 -6.05 34.57
C TRP A 15 -3.19 -7.21 35.00
N PHE A 16 -3.77 -8.32 35.46
CA PHE A 16 -2.99 -9.49 35.90
C PHE A 16 -2.37 -10.24 34.72
N ASP A 17 -3.11 -10.31 33.61
CA ASP A 17 -2.59 -10.93 32.38
C ASP A 17 -1.45 -10.08 31.81
N LYS A 18 -1.65 -8.76 31.77
CA LYS A 18 -0.61 -7.79 31.40
C LYS A 18 0.66 -7.99 32.21
N LEU A 19 0.56 -8.03 33.54
CA LEU A 19 1.73 -8.23 34.42
C LEU A 19 2.46 -9.54 34.09
N ARG A 20 1.72 -10.65 33.94
CA ARG A 20 2.30 -11.97 33.66
C ARG A 20 2.96 -12.01 32.28
N ARG A 21 2.26 -11.60 31.21
CA ARG A 21 2.75 -11.62 29.82
C ARG A 21 3.97 -10.72 29.66
N GLU A 22 3.91 -9.49 30.17
CA GLU A 22 5.03 -8.55 30.05
C GLU A 22 6.27 -9.02 30.81
N TRP A 23 6.10 -9.61 32.00
CA TRP A 23 7.22 -10.23 32.72
C TRP A 23 7.87 -11.37 31.93
N GLN A 24 7.05 -12.23 31.31
CA GLN A 24 7.54 -13.33 30.48
C GLN A 24 8.27 -12.82 29.23
N MET A 25 7.71 -11.82 28.54
CA MET A 25 8.32 -11.19 27.37
C MET A 25 9.66 -10.55 27.72
N TRP A 26 9.70 -9.73 28.79
CA TRP A 26 10.94 -9.08 29.24
C TRP A 26 12.01 -10.11 29.57
N ARG A 27 11.68 -11.13 30.39
CA ARG A 27 12.67 -12.14 30.80
C ARG A 27 13.20 -12.91 29.59
N SER A 28 12.32 -13.31 28.69
CA SER A 28 12.70 -14.07 27.49
C SER A 28 13.58 -13.23 26.57
N PHE A 29 13.19 -11.99 26.32
CA PHE A 29 13.93 -11.08 25.45
C PHE A 29 15.31 -10.74 26.00
N GLN A 30 15.42 -10.31 27.27
CA GLN A 30 16.71 -9.98 27.89
C GLN A 30 17.64 -11.20 27.96
N THR A 31 17.09 -12.39 28.20
CA THR A 31 17.84 -13.65 28.15
C THR A 31 18.37 -13.92 26.73
N SER A 32 17.53 -13.76 25.71
CA SER A 32 17.92 -13.96 24.31
C SER A 32 19.02 -12.98 23.87
N LEU A 33 18.92 -11.70 24.27
CA LEU A 33 19.96 -10.71 24.01
C LEU A 33 21.29 -11.09 24.65
N THR A 34 21.26 -11.57 25.89
CA THR A 34 22.48 -11.97 26.62
C THR A 34 23.14 -13.18 25.98
N LEU A 35 22.37 -14.22 25.64
CA LEU A 35 22.91 -15.47 25.12
C LEU A 35 23.34 -15.36 23.65
N LEU A 36 22.56 -14.67 22.82
CA LEU A 36 22.79 -14.61 21.38
C LEU A 36 23.65 -13.42 20.96
N SER A 37 23.72 -12.35 21.78
CA SER A 37 24.46 -11.12 21.51
C SER A 37 24.28 -10.59 20.06
N PRO A 38 23.04 -10.36 19.60
CA PRO A 38 22.78 -10.04 18.21
C PRO A 38 23.22 -8.62 17.84
N ASP A 39 23.60 -8.43 16.57
CA ASP A 39 23.87 -7.11 15.99
C ASP A 39 22.60 -6.25 15.88
N ALA A 40 21.46 -6.89 15.60
CA ALA A 40 20.18 -6.23 15.48
C ALA A 40 19.01 -7.11 15.92
N THR A 41 17.96 -6.46 16.42
CA THR A 41 16.65 -7.05 16.66
C THR A 41 15.62 -6.40 15.75
N PHE A 42 14.77 -7.23 15.15
CA PHE A 42 13.65 -6.79 14.32
C PHE A 42 12.35 -7.24 14.98
N PHE A 43 11.43 -6.30 15.16
CA PHE A 43 10.05 -6.52 15.58
C PHE A 43 9.13 -6.39 14.37
N LEU A 44 8.31 -7.39 14.08
CA LEU A 44 7.56 -7.51 12.82
C LEU A 44 6.06 -7.25 13.01
N GLY A 45 5.72 -6.07 13.53
CA GLY A 45 4.33 -5.63 13.72
C GLY A 45 3.64 -6.17 14.96
N ASP A 46 2.44 -5.65 15.16
CA ASP A 46 1.54 -5.90 16.29
C ASP A 46 2.25 -5.82 17.63
N ILE A 47 2.90 -4.66 17.79
CA ILE A 47 3.59 -4.31 19.02
C ILE A 47 2.58 -4.06 20.12
N PHE A 48 1.52 -3.32 19.80
CA PHE A 48 0.43 -2.95 20.68
C PHE A 48 -0.80 -3.77 20.34
N ASP A 49 -1.57 -4.17 21.34
CA ASP A 49 -2.82 -4.91 21.11
C ASP A 49 -3.97 -3.97 20.69
N GLU A 50 -3.90 -2.70 21.09
CA GLU A 50 -4.97 -1.72 20.91
C GLU A 50 -4.46 -0.36 20.43
N GLY A 51 -3.29 -0.32 19.77
CA GLY A 51 -2.70 0.91 19.26
C GLY A 51 -3.62 1.65 18.29
N GLN A 52 -4.36 0.90 17.47
CA GLN A 52 -5.40 1.39 16.56
C GLN A 52 -6.54 2.19 17.23
N TRP A 53 -6.72 2.07 18.55
CA TRP A 53 -7.71 2.83 19.31
C TRP A 53 -7.10 3.89 20.24
N SER A 54 -5.77 3.94 20.32
CA SER A 54 -5.08 4.85 21.22
C SER A 54 -5.23 6.32 20.80
N ASN A 55 -5.34 7.19 21.81
CA ASN A 55 -5.04 8.62 21.68
C ASN A 55 -3.54 8.88 21.84
N ARG A 56 -3.14 10.16 21.83
CA ARG A 56 -1.71 10.53 21.85
C ARG A 56 -1.02 10.09 23.13
N GLU A 57 -1.64 10.33 24.29
CA GLU A 57 -1.08 10.02 25.59
C GLU A 57 -0.91 8.51 25.78
N GLN A 58 -1.94 7.73 25.41
CA GLN A 58 -1.91 6.26 25.46
C GLN A 58 -0.85 5.69 24.51
N PHE A 59 -0.68 6.28 23.32
CA PHE A 59 0.38 5.90 22.39
C PHE A 59 1.77 6.13 22.99
N ASP A 60 2.00 7.29 23.61
CA ASP A 60 3.27 7.59 24.25
C ASP A 60 3.55 6.64 25.44
N GLU A 61 2.52 6.25 26.21
CA GLU A 61 2.63 5.21 27.25
C GLU A 61 3.00 3.83 26.69
N TYR A 62 2.40 3.43 25.57
CA TYR A 62 2.73 2.20 24.86
C TYR A 62 4.19 2.17 24.43
N ILE A 63 4.67 3.25 23.82
CA ILE A 63 6.06 3.40 23.36
C ILE A 63 7.02 3.31 24.54
N ASN A 64 6.74 4.01 25.65
CA ASN A 64 7.58 3.97 26.83
C ASN A 64 7.68 2.56 27.40
N ARG A 65 6.56 1.85 27.54
CA ARG A 65 6.52 0.46 27.99
C ARG A 65 7.30 -0.47 27.06
N PHE A 66 7.08 -0.35 25.75
CA PHE A 66 7.82 -1.14 24.76
C PHE A 66 9.34 -0.89 24.84
N ASN A 67 9.74 0.37 25.04
CA ASN A 67 11.14 0.73 25.20
C ASN A 67 11.78 0.12 26.46
N GLU A 68 11.03 0.02 27.55
CA GLU A 68 11.49 -0.60 28.79
C GLU A 68 11.57 -2.13 28.68
N LEU A 69 10.51 -2.77 28.18
CA LEU A 69 10.43 -4.23 28.08
C LEU A 69 11.46 -4.78 27.10
N PHE A 70 11.62 -4.12 25.96
CA PHE A 70 12.47 -4.55 24.86
C PHE A 70 13.73 -3.70 24.72
N LYS A 71 14.29 -3.27 25.84
CA LYS A 71 15.54 -2.50 25.88
C LYS A 71 16.70 -3.32 25.32
N VAL A 72 17.49 -2.71 24.43
CA VAL A 72 18.69 -3.29 23.83
C VAL A 72 19.97 -2.66 24.37
N ASN A 73 21.10 -3.35 24.22
CA ASN A 73 22.43 -2.83 24.56
C ASN A 73 22.90 -1.81 23.52
N LYS A 74 23.87 -0.95 23.87
CA LYS A 74 24.41 0.11 22.98
C LYS A 74 24.93 -0.40 21.63
N ASN A 75 25.36 -1.65 21.56
CA ASN A 75 25.94 -2.25 20.35
C ASN A 75 24.90 -3.02 19.51
N THR A 76 23.64 -3.10 19.97
CA THR A 76 22.56 -3.81 19.28
C THR A 76 21.56 -2.79 18.75
N GLN A 77 21.28 -2.85 17.46
CA GLN A 77 20.30 -1.97 16.81
C GLN A 77 18.91 -2.59 16.94
N ARG A 78 17.87 -1.75 17.05
CA ARG A 78 16.48 -2.22 17.14
C ARG A 78 15.64 -1.57 16.06
N TYR A 79 14.98 -2.41 15.28
CA TYR A 79 14.08 -2.02 14.20
C TYR A 79 12.70 -2.57 14.46
N VAL A 80 11.70 -1.80 14.06
CA VAL A 80 10.29 -2.11 14.27
C VAL A 80 9.60 -1.90 12.94
N VAL A 81 8.81 -2.89 12.54
CA VAL A 81 7.80 -2.79 11.49
C VAL A 81 6.45 -2.69 12.17
N VAL A 82 5.53 -1.99 11.53
CA VAL A 82 4.16 -1.74 12.02
C VAL A 82 3.21 -2.86 11.60
N GLY A 83 2.25 -3.20 12.46
CA GLY A 83 1.13 -4.10 12.17
C GLY A 83 -0.24 -3.42 12.23
N ASN A 84 -1.31 -4.20 12.02
CA ASN A 84 -2.68 -3.69 12.02
C ASN A 84 -3.16 -3.27 13.42
N HIS A 85 -2.75 -3.96 14.49
CA HIS A 85 -3.15 -3.56 15.84
C HIS A 85 -2.43 -2.27 16.30
N ASP A 86 -1.31 -1.91 15.67
CA ASP A 86 -0.54 -0.71 16.00
C ASP A 86 -1.22 0.58 15.49
N ILE A 87 -1.65 0.61 14.22
CA ILE A 87 -2.15 1.83 13.55
C ILE A 87 -3.54 1.70 12.93
N GLY A 88 -4.09 0.48 12.89
CA GLY A 88 -5.33 0.13 12.21
C GLY A 88 -5.10 -0.44 10.82
N PHE A 89 -6.15 -1.01 10.25
CA PHE A 89 -6.16 -1.58 8.90
C PHE A 89 -7.47 -1.18 8.18
N HIS A 90 -7.40 -0.95 6.86
CA HIS A 90 -8.52 -0.48 6.05
C HIS A 90 -9.19 0.79 6.62
N GLU A 91 -10.52 0.78 6.78
CA GLU A 91 -11.32 1.84 7.39
C GLU A 91 -10.87 2.22 8.81
N GLY A 92 -10.15 1.32 9.49
CA GLY A 92 -9.59 1.55 10.82
C GLY A 92 -8.23 2.27 10.80
N LEU A 93 -7.55 2.31 9.65
CA LEU A 93 -6.25 2.97 9.50
C LEU A 93 -6.40 4.48 9.67
N HIS A 94 -5.64 5.07 10.58
CA HIS A 94 -5.75 6.50 10.89
C HIS A 94 -4.44 7.27 10.64
N PRO A 95 -4.43 8.36 9.85
CA PRO A 95 -3.22 9.11 9.51
C PRO A 95 -2.42 9.62 10.71
N LEU A 96 -3.08 10.02 11.81
CA LEU A 96 -2.36 10.46 13.02
C LEU A 96 -1.59 9.32 13.70
N ARG A 97 -2.13 8.10 13.70
CA ARG A 97 -1.47 6.94 14.32
C ARG A 97 -0.28 6.49 13.48
N GLU A 98 -0.45 6.46 12.16
CA GLU A 98 0.64 6.27 11.20
C GLU A 98 1.76 7.30 11.41
N LEU A 99 1.41 8.58 11.53
CA LEU A 99 2.36 9.66 11.80
C LEU A 99 3.12 9.48 13.13
N TRP A 100 2.41 9.14 14.21
CA TRP A 100 3.06 8.95 15.51
C TRP A 100 3.99 7.74 15.51
N PHE A 101 3.55 6.64 14.90
CA PHE A 101 4.37 5.43 14.73
C PHE A 101 5.60 5.70 13.87
N GLY A 102 5.44 6.38 12.73
CA GLY A 102 6.55 6.81 11.88
C GLY A 102 7.54 7.74 12.58
N LYS A 103 7.06 8.63 13.45
CA LYS A 103 7.96 9.47 14.27
C LYS A 103 8.76 8.66 15.29
N ALA A 104 8.15 7.64 15.90
CA ALA A 104 8.84 6.75 16.84
C ALA A 104 9.79 5.77 16.13
N TYR A 105 9.41 5.30 14.94
CA TYR A 105 10.13 4.31 14.14
C TYR A 105 10.22 4.76 12.67
N PRO A 106 11.15 5.68 12.34
CA PRO A 106 11.21 6.32 11.01
C PRO A 106 11.40 5.39 9.82
N ASN A 107 11.98 4.21 10.03
CA ASN A 107 12.18 3.22 8.97
C ASN A 107 10.99 2.28 8.77
N SER A 108 9.88 2.50 9.50
CA SER A 108 8.72 1.59 9.50
C SER A 108 7.59 2.04 8.57
N THR A 109 7.60 3.28 8.06
CA THR A 109 6.50 3.79 7.23
C THR A 109 7.00 4.78 6.16
N PRO A 110 6.49 4.70 4.92
CA PRO A 110 5.71 3.58 4.38
C PRO A 110 6.60 2.36 4.11
N VAL A 111 7.84 2.58 3.68
CA VAL A 111 8.87 1.57 3.45
C VAL A 111 10.22 2.15 3.84
N GLY A 112 11.07 1.37 4.50
CA GLY A 112 12.40 1.79 4.94
C GLY A 112 13.48 0.83 4.47
N ILE A 113 14.65 1.37 4.14
CA ILE A 113 15.84 0.58 3.80
C ILE A 113 16.86 0.64 4.94
N ILE A 114 17.30 -0.53 5.40
CA ILE A 114 18.34 -0.66 6.41
C ILE A 114 19.52 -1.41 5.82
N LYS A 115 20.72 -0.83 5.94
CA LYS A 115 21.97 -1.53 5.64
C LYS A 115 22.68 -1.87 6.94
N LEU A 116 22.83 -3.16 7.21
CA LEU A 116 23.58 -3.67 8.37
C LEU A 116 24.71 -4.55 7.88
N LYS A 117 25.95 -4.14 8.16
CA LYS A 117 27.15 -4.82 7.67
C LYS A 117 27.08 -5.02 6.14
N ASN A 118 26.98 -6.26 5.67
CA ASN A 118 26.87 -6.63 4.26
C ASN A 118 25.50 -7.25 3.93
N GLU A 119 24.47 -6.83 4.67
CA GLU A 119 23.07 -7.22 4.48
C GLU A 119 22.21 -5.97 4.28
N THR A 120 21.26 -6.07 3.36
CA THR A 120 20.27 -5.04 3.09
C THR A 120 18.90 -5.58 3.48
N PHE A 121 18.20 -4.85 4.33
CA PHE A 121 16.84 -5.13 4.74
C PHE A 121 15.90 -4.06 4.21
N VAL A 122 14.73 -4.47 3.74
CA VAL A 122 13.65 -3.58 3.33
C VAL A 122 12.49 -3.83 4.28
N LEU A 123 12.16 -2.84 5.10
CA LEU A 123 11.06 -2.86 6.06
C LEU A 123 9.82 -2.31 5.35
N VAL A 124 8.77 -3.11 5.21
CA VAL A 124 7.55 -2.73 4.50
C VAL A 124 6.38 -2.66 5.46
N ASN A 125 5.69 -1.52 5.49
CA ASN A 125 4.41 -1.40 6.17
C ASN A 125 3.35 -2.20 5.38
N SER A 126 2.96 -3.37 5.88
CA SER A 126 1.97 -4.20 5.17
C SER A 126 0.57 -3.58 5.14
N MET A 127 0.26 -2.62 6.01
CA MET A 127 -1.01 -1.86 5.95
C MET A 127 -1.08 -0.96 4.72
N ALA A 128 0.06 -0.70 4.08
CA ALA A 128 0.16 0.04 2.83
C ALA A 128 0.02 -0.85 1.58
N MET A 129 -0.09 -2.18 1.74
CA MET A 129 -0.02 -3.12 0.62
C MET A 129 -1.40 -3.65 0.20
N HIS A 130 -2.49 -2.96 0.58
CA HIS A 130 -3.83 -3.40 0.25
C HIS A 130 -4.17 -3.18 -1.24
N GLY A 131 -3.66 -2.11 -1.85
CA GLY A 131 -3.91 -1.76 -3.25
C GLY A 131 -5.33 -1.24 -3.49
N ASP A 132 -5.83 -0.38 -2.60
CA ASP A 132 -7.09 0.38 -2.69
C ASP A 132 -6.84 1.88 -2.93
N ASP A 133 -5.74 2.24 -3.60
CA ASP A 133 -5.36 3.63 -3.90
C ASP A 133 -5.26 4.54 -2.67
N CYS A 134 -5.07 3.97 -1.48
CA CYS A 134 -4.95 4.74 -0.25
C CYS A 134 -3.68 5.63 -0.27
N ARG A 135 -3.71 6.78 0.42
CA ARG A 135 -2.54 7.69 0.51
C ARG A 135 -1.28 6.94 0.94
N LEU A 136 -1.40 6.07 1.94
CA LEU A 136 -0.27 5.31 2.47
C LEU A 136 0.24 4.27 1.46
N CYS A 137 -0.67 3.67 0.69
CA CYS A 137 -0.40 2.65 -0.30
C CYS A 137 0.43 3.21 -1.45
N HIS A 138 -0.02 4.33 -2.02
CA HIS A 138 0.71 5.03 -3.07
C HIS A 138 2.10 5.49 -2.64
N MET A 139 2.22 6.01 -1.42
CA MET A 139 3.52 6.38 -0.85
C MET A 139 4.47 5.19 -0.72
N ALA A 140 3.94 4.00 -0.44
CA ALA A 140 4.73 2.78 -0.35
C ALA A 140 5.18 2.29 -1.72
N GLU A 141 4.33 2.35 -2.74
CA GLU A 141 4.67 1.99 -4.13
C GLU A 141 5.83 2.83 -4.66
N ILE A 142 5.74 4.17 -4.52
CA ILE A 142 6.81 5.09 -4.92
C ILE A 142 8.13 4.72 -4.24
N GLU A 143 8.07 4.42 -2.94
CA GLU A 143 9.27 4.12 -2.16
C GLU A 143 9.86 2.74 -2.53
N ILE A 144 9.02 1.74 -2.83
CA ILE A 144 9.46 0.44 -3.33
C ILE A 144 10.14 0.60 -4.69
N GLU A 145 9.58 1.37 -5.62
CA GLU A 145 10.20 1.63 -6.91
C GLU A 145 11.54 2.35 -6.76
N ARG A 146 11.60 3.37 -5.89
CA ARG A 146 12.81 4.14 -5.61
C ARG A 146 13.90 3.22 -5.07
N ILE A 147 13.59 2.41 -4.08
CA ILE A 147 14.51 1.42 -3.50
C ILE A 147 14.93 0.40 -4.56
N GLY A 148 13.99 -0.08 -5.38
CA GLY A 148 14.26 -1.02 -6.46
C GLY A 148 15.25 -0.47 -7.50
N LYS A 149 15.13 0.80 -7.89
CA LYS A 149 16.07 1.50 -8.77
C LYS A 149 17.46 1.62 -8.12
N MET A 150 17.51 2.08 -6.87
CA MET A 150 18.76 2.20 -6.11
C MET A 150 19.52 0.87 -6.00
N LEU A 151 18.83 -0.23 -5.69
CA LEU A 151 19.46 -1.54 -5.55
C LEU A 151 20.04 -2.05 -6.88
N LYS A 152 19.33 -1.82 -8.00
CA LYS A 152 19.83 -2.16 -9.35
C LYS A 152 21.07 -1.34 -9.72
N GLU A 153 21.09 -0.06 -9.36
CA GLU A 153 22.23 0.84 -9.63
C GLU A 153 23.47 0.46 -8.80
N GLU A 154 23.30 0.10 -7.53
CA GLU A 154 24.39 -0.38 -6.66
C GLU A 154 24.99 -1.70 -7.16
N GLY A 155 24.16 -2.62 -7.67
CA GLY A 155 24.61 -3.82 -8.36
C GLY A 155 25.44 -3.52 -9.61
N SER A 156 25.05 -2.48 -10.36
CA SER A 156 25.68 -2.09 -11.63
C SER A 156 27.01 -1.31 -11.44
N MET A 157 27.14 -0.47 -10.41
CA MET A 157 28.39 0.26 -10.08
C MET A 157 29.55 -0.65 -9.66
N SER A 158 29.26 -1.89 -9.27
CA SER A 158 30.27 -2.91 -8.95
C SER A 158 31.00 -3.46 -10.19
N GLN A 159 30.61 -3.05 -11.41
CA GLN A 159 31.17 -3.54 -12.69
C GLN A 159 32.18 -2.58 -13.35
N SER A 160 32.36 -1.36 -12.87
CA SER A 160 33.25 -0.36 -13.51
C SER A 160 34.71 -0.40 -13.04
N GLY A 161 35.29 -1.60 -12.96
CA GLY A 161 36.67 -1.80 -12.52
C GLY A 161 37.32 -3.10 -13.03
N VAL A 162 37.82 -3.05 -14.27
CA VAL A 162 38.97 -3.79 -14.83
C VAL A 162 38.96 -5.34 -14.85
N ASP A 163 39.28 -5.82 -16.05
CA ASP A 163 39.74 -7.14 -16.48
C ASP A 163 38.73 -8.24 -16.88
N THR A 164 38.77 -8.47 -18.20
CA THR A 164 38.32 -9.63 -18.94
C THR A 164 38.82 -10.95 -18.34
N HIS A 165 37.92 -11.93 -18.32
CA HIS A 165 38.14 -13.34 -17.97
C HIS A 165 38.19 -13.67 -16.48
N LYS A 166 37.00 -13.77 -15.88
CA LYS A 166 36.61 -14.88 -14.98
C LYS A 166 35.10 -14.85 -14.76
N GLU A 167 34.38 -15.74 -15.44
CA GLU A 167 33.02 -16.16 -15.04
C GLU A 167 33.11 -16.78 -13.65
N ASN A 168 33.01 -15.95 -12.63
CA ASN A 168 32.51 -16.37 -11.33
C ASN A 168 31.25 -15.54 -11.12
N ASP A 169 30.09 -16.19 -11.23
CA ASP A 169 28.80 -15.66 -10.81
C ASP A 169 28.91 -15.12 -9.38
N LYS A 170 29.21 -13.83 -9.24
CA LYS A 170 28.97 -13.10 -8.00
C LYS A 170 27.46 -12.98 -7.90
N ILE A 171 26.84 -13.93 -7.20
CA ILE A 171 25.42 -13.89 -6.84
C ILE A 171 25.16 -12.53 -6.19
N GLU A 172 24.46 -11.66 -6.91
CA GLU A 172 24.01 -10.38 -6.39
C GLU A 172 23.11 -10.65 -5.19
N LYS A 173 23.53 -10.15 -4.03
CA LYS A 173 22.91 -10.49 -2.77
C LYS A 173 21.57 -9.77 -2.65
N ARG A 174 20.49 -10.54 -2.76
CA ARG A 174 19.12 -10.00 -2.72
C ARG A 174 18.79 -9.43 -1.35
N PRO A 175 18.03 -8.33 -1.27
CA PRO A 175 17.61 -7.77 0.01
C PRO A 175 16.66 -8.74 0.74
N THR A 176 16.67 -8.68 2.07
CA THR A 176 15.67 -9.36 2.91
C THR A 176 14.51 -8.42 3.16
N VAL A 177 13.30 -8.80 2.76
CA VAL A 177 12.09 -8.02 3.01
C VAL A 177 11.47 -8.45 4.34
N LEU A 178 11.13 -7.47 5.18
CA LEU A 178 10.55 -7.68 6.51
C LEU A 178 9.24 -6.90 6.60
N MET A 179 8.16 -7.60 6.93
CA MET A 179 6.80 -7.06 7.02
C MET A 179 5.99 -7.82 8.07
N HIS A 180 4.84 -7.28 8.45
CA HIS A 180 3.95 -7.94 9.40
C HIS A 180 3.08 -9.01 8.71
N PHE A 181 2.32 -8.64 7.67
CA PHE A 181 1.55 -9.64 6.90
C PHE A 181 2.46 -10.44 5.97
N PRO A 182 2.35 -11.78 5.95
CA PRO A 182 3.13 -12.59 5.01
C PRO A 182 2.75 -12.27 3.56
N LEU A 183 3.73 -12.29 2.67
CA LEU A 183 3.49 -12.17 1.22
C LEU A 183 2.50 -13.23 0.73
N TYR A 184 2.68 -14.47 1.17
CA TYR A 184 1.85 -15.60 0.79
C TYR A 184 1.80 -16.63 1.92
N ARG A 185 0.59 -17.04 2.29
CA ARG A 185 0.30 -18.20 3.14
C ARG A 185 -1.12 -18.67 2.86
N ILE A 186 -1.33 -19.97 2.65
CA ILE A 186 -2.68 -20.52 2.44
C ILE A 186 -3.44 -20.60 3.76
N ASN A 187 -2.79 -21.10 4.79
CA ASN A 187 -3.30 -21.28 6.15
C ASN A 187 -2.12 -21.60 7.07
N ASP A 188 -2.41 -21.80 8.35
CA ASP A 188 -1.39 -22.12 9.34
C ASP A 188 -1.04 -23.60 9.43
N MET A 189 -1.41 -24.48 8.48
CA MET A 189 -1.19 -25.95 8.56
C MET A 189 0.26 -26.38 8.79
N TYR A 190 1.23 -25.56 8.39
CA TYR A 190 2.65 -25.87 8.51
C TYR A 190 3.37 -25.11 9.64
N CYS A 191 2.64 -24.30 10.41
CA CYS A 191 3.19 -23.60 11.56
C CYS A 191 3.40 -24.57 12.75
N GLU A 192 4.49 -24.41 13.47
CA GLU A 192 4.74 -25.12 14.74
C GLU A 192 4.47 -24.14 15.89
N GLY A 193 3.73 -24.55 16.94
CA GLY A 193 3.49 -23.67 18.10
C GLY A 193 2.55 -24.24 19.16
N GLY A 194 2.09 -23.36 20.07
CA GLY A 194 1.38 -23.71 21.32
C GLY A 194 -0.04 -24.25 21.14
N GLU A 195 -0.79 -24.36 22.26
CA GLU A 195 -2.11 -25.03 22.30
C GLU A 195 -3.12 -24.49 21.27
N GLU A 196 -3.01 -23.21 20.90
CA GLU A 196 -3.82 -22.53 19.88
C GLU A 196 -3.66 -23.11 18.47
N LEU A 197 -2.52 -23.74 18.17
CA LEU A 197 -2.25 -24.39 16.89
C LEU A 197 -2.45 -25.92 16.93
N ASN A 198 -2.96 -26.48 18.04
CA ASN A 198 -3.13 -27.93 18.18
C ASN A 198 -4.34 -28.48 17.40
N ASP A 199 -5.34 -27.65 17.09
CA ASP A 199 -6.50 -28.11 16.32
C ASP A 199 -6.19 -28.09 14.82
N ILE A 200 -5.73 -29.25 14.34
CA ILE A 200 -5.41 -29.46 12.93
C ILE A 200 -6.64 -29.32 12.01
N ASN A 201 -7.85 -29.55 12.51
CA ASN A 201 -9.05 -29.42 11.69
C ASN A 201 -9.37 -27.94 11.46
N ILE A 202 -9.25 -27.11 12.50
CA ILE A 202 -9.42 -25.66 12.40
C ILE A 202 -8.39 -25.08 11.43
N ARG A 203 -7.10 -25.37 11.63
CA ARG A 203 -6.01 -24.90 10.76
C ARG A 203 -6.18 -25.31 9.29
N LYS A 204 -6.77 -26.47 9.05
CA LYS A 204 -7.06 -26.94 7.69
C LYS A 204 -8.22 -26.19 7.05
N SER A 205 -9.23 -25.81 7.85
CA SER A 205 -10.43 -25.12 7.38
C SER A 205 -10.26 -23.60 7.26
N GLU A 206 -9.41 -22.99 8.08
CA GLU A 206 -9.17 -21.55 8.09
C GLU A 206 -8.17 -21.17 7.00
N LEU A 207 -8.71 -20.91 5.82
CA LEU A 207 -7.95 -20.34 4.73
C LEU A 207 -7.73 -18.85 4.98
N PHE A 208 -6.49 -18.42 4.80
CA PHE A 208 -6.15 -17.00 4.79
C PHE A 208 -6.88 -16.35 3.63
N ARG A 209 -7.27 -15.08 3.79
CA ARG A 209 -7.85 -14.26 2.72
C ARG A 209 -6.78 -13.32 2.20
N GLU A 210 -6.78 -13.19 0.89
CA GLU A 210 -5.90 -12.29 0.18
C GLU A 210 -6.24 -10.85 0.60
N LYS A 211 -5.18 -10.05 0.78
CA LYS A 211 -5.21 -8.68 1.29
C LYS A 211 -5.78 -8.51 2.70
N TRP A 212 -5.94 -9.58 3.49
CA TRP A 212 -6.36 -9.49 4.90
C TRP A 212 -5.37 -10.21 5.82
N GLU A 213 -5.16 -11.52 5.63
CA GLU A 213 -4.19 -12.31 6.41
C GLU A 213 -2.87 -12.56 5.66
N CYS A 214 -2.87 -12.35 4.34
CA CYS A 214 -1.66 -12.36 3.51
C CYS A 214 -1.82 -11.41 2.31
N LEU A 215 -0.73 -10.95 1.72
CA LEU A 215 -0.82 -10.01 0.60
C LEU A 215 -1.36 -10.65 -0.68
N ILE A 216 -0.96 -11.89 -0.98
CA ILE A 216 -1.38 -12.65 -2.15
C ILE A 216 -1.65 -14.08 -1.71
N ILE A 217 -2.67 -14.73 -2.28
CA ILE A 217 -2.82 -16.19 -2.24
C ILE A 217 -2.46 -16.72 -3.63
N PHE A 218 -1.36 -17.46 -3.78
CA PHE A 218 -1.14 -18.30 -4.95
C PHE A 218 -2.21 -19.41 -4.99
N ASN A 219 -3.40 -19.08 -5.49
CA ASN A 219 -4.24 -20.10 -6.07
C ASN A 219 -3.61 -20.50 -7.42
N ASN A 220 -3.20 -21.75 -7.51
CA ASN A 220 -2.71 -22.37 -8.73
C ASN A 220 -3.79 -22.33 -9.84
N LEU A 221 -3.79 -21.26 -10.63
CA LEU A 221 -4.40 -21.26 -11.97
C LEU A 221 -3.56 -20.53 -13.03
N TYR A 222 -2.26 -20.31 -12.83
CA TYR A 222 -1.42 -19.63 -13.83
C TYR A 222 -0.01 -20.22 -14.00
N PHE A 223 0.11 -21.55 -14.02
CA PHE A 223 1.31 -22.23 -14.55
C PHE A 223 1.09 -22.92 -15.91
N HIS A 224 0.04 -22.55 -16.64
CA HIS A 224 -0.20 -23.00 -18.02
C HIS A 224 -0.39 -21.91 -19.08
N VAL A 225 -0.22 -20.62 -18.75
CA VAL A 225 -0.47 -19.54 -19.73
C VAL A 225 0.79 -19.04 -20.46
N PHE A 226 2.00 -19.50 -20.10
CA PHE A 226 3.22 -19.10 -20.82
C PHE A 226 3.50 -19.88 -22.13
N LEU A 227 2.55 -20.66 -22.65
CA LEU A 227 2.68 -21.39 -23.92
C LEU A 227 1.46 -21.33 -24.84
N LEU A 228 0.53 -20.40 -24.63
CA LEU A 228 -0.53 -20.12 -25.60
C LEU A 228 -0.24 -18.79 -26.30
N PRO A 229 -0.49 -18.69 -27.62
CA PRO A 229 -0.32 -17.42 -28.33
C PRO A 229 -1.21 -16.37 -27.67
N THR A 230 -0.59 -15.31 -27.14
CA THR A 230 -1.28 -14.17 -26.56
C THR A 230 -2.14 -13.52 -27.62
N ILE A 231 -3.46 -13.64 -27.49
CA ILE A 231 -4.40 -12.89 -28.32
C ILE A 231 -4.42 -11.47 -27.76
N LYS A 232 -3.68 -10.57 -28.40
CA LYS A 232 -3.69 -9.14 -28.08
C LYS A 232 -5.02 -8.54 -28.51
N LEU A 233 -5.86 -8.15 -27.57
CA LEU A 233 -7.14 -7.50 -27.86
C LEU A 233 -6.99 -5.98 -27.69
N GLN A 234 -7.39 -5.20 -28.69
CA GLN A 234 -7.33 -3.75 -28.65
C GLN A 234 -8.77 -3.20 -28.58
N LYS A 235 -9.05 -2.38 -27.58
CA LYS A 235 -10.39 -1.80 -27.38
C LYS A 235 -10.28 -0.27 -27.36
N ARG A 236 -10.97 0.41 -28.27
CA ARG A 236 -11.02 1.88 -28.28
C ARG A 236 -12.10 2.36 -27.32
N VAL A 237 -11.75 3.29 -26.45
CA VAL A 237 -12.62 3.86 -25.41
C VAL A 237 -12.71 5.36 -25.63
N ILE A 238 -13.94 5.88 -25.70
CA ILE A 238 -14.19 7.31 -25.85
C ILE A 238 -15.12 7.77 -24.73
N VAL A 239 -14.67 8.74 -23.94
CA VAL A 239 -15.46 9.32 -22.83
C VAL A 239 -15.46 10.84 -22.95
N ALA A 240 -16.62 11.46 -22.76
CA ALA A 240 -16.74 12.91 -22.77
C ALA A 240 -17.73 13.37 -21.70
N GLY A 241 -17.56 14.61 -21.23
CA GLY A 241 -18.49 15.21 -20.29
C GLY A 241 -18.15 16.66 -20.00
N LYS A 242 -18.96 17.26 -19.12
CA LYS A 242 -18.77 18.61 -18.62
C LYS A 242 -18.88 18.61 -17.10
N LEU A 243 -17.92 19.24 -16.44
CA LEU A 243 -17.91 19.39 -14.99
C LEU A 243 -18.31 20.82 -14.62
N THR A 244 -19.22 20.93 -13.65
CA THR A 244 -19.60 22.20 -13.04
C THR A 244 -19.34 22.18 -11.54
N CYS A 245 -19.05 23.34 -10.98
CA CYS A 245 -18.93 23.55 -9.55
C CYS A 245 -19.76 24.78 -9.21
N LYS A 246 -20.76 24.62 -8.35
CA LYS A 246 -21.74 25.68 -8.04
C LYS A 246 -22.44 26.19 -9.31
N TYR A 247 -22.73 25.28 -10.24
CA TYR A 247 -23.34 25.56 -11.54
C TYR A 247 -22.51 26.46 -12.47
N GLU A 248 -21.24 26.71 -12.15
CA GLU A 248 -20.26 27.36 -13.02
C GLU A 248 -19.30 26.33 -13.63
N ALA A 249 -18.71 26.65 -14.77
CA ALA A 249 -17.75 25.77 -15.44
C ALA A 249 -16.55 25.46 -14.52
N ALA A 250 -16.31 24.19 -14.21
CA ALA A 250 -15.19 23.77 -13.38
C ALA A 250 -13.97 23.53 -14.27
N LYS A 251 -13.07 24.52 -14.32
CA LYS A 251 -11.85 24.52 -15.14
C LYS A 251 -10.68 23.82 -14.42
N ASN A 252 -9.78 23.19 -15.20
CA ASN A 252 -8.55 22.54 -14.73
C ASN A 252 -8.81 21.46 -13.67
N VAL A 253 -9.92 20.74 -13.82
CA VAL A 253 -10.25 19.59 -12.98
C VAL A 253 -9.64 18.34 -13.63
N GLY A 254 -8.90 17.55 -12.84
CA GLY A 254 -8.27 16.33 -13.32
C GLY A 254 -9.28 15.22 -13.57
N VAL A 255 -9.17 14.57 -14.73
CA VAL A 255 -9.99 13.44 -15.13
C VAL A 255 -9.08 12.35 -15.69
N GLU A 256 -9.21 11.14 -15.16
CA GLU A 256 -8.35 10.01 -15.51
C GLU A 256 -9.19 8.77 -15.82
N LEU A 257 -8.80 8.01 -16.85
CA LEU A 257 -9.32 6.70 -17.20
C LEU A 257 -8.36 5.63 -16.66
N TRP A 258 -8.92 4.65 -15.96
CA TRP A 258 -8.17 3.59 -15.28
C TRP A 258 -8.71 2.22 -15.67
N GLU A 259 -7.81 1.25 -15.75
CA GLU A 259 -8.11 -0.17 -15.75
C GLU A 259 -8.06 -0.73 -14.31
N ILE A 260 -9.04 -1.56 -13.92
CA ILE A 260 -9.18 -2.10 -12.55
C ILE A 260 -8.45 -3.45 -12.37
N ASP A 261 -7.55 -3.81 -13.28
CA ASP A 261 -7.06 -5.18 -13.38
C ASP A 261 -6.49 -5.71 -12.05
N ARG A 262 -7.04 -6.85 -11.59
CA ARG A 262 -6.76 -7.42 -10.25
C ARG A 262 -5.35 -7.97 -10.08
N SER A 263 -4.51 -7.89 -11.10
CA SER A 263 -3.17 -8.45 -11.09
C SER A 263 -2.18 -7.57 -11.86
N ALA A 264 -1.44 -6.77 -11.09
CA ALA A 264 -0.23 -6.02 -11.45
C ALA A 264 -0.43 -4.58 -11.96
N ALA A 265 0.16 -3.66 -11.18
CA ALA A 265 0.56 -2.29 -11.51
C ALA A 265 -0.48 -1.39 -12.21
N HIS A 266 -0.99 -0.41 -11.46
CA HIS A 266 -1.82 0.68 -11.97
C HIS A 266 -1.17 1.38 -13.17
N ASP A 267 -1.79 1.30 -14.34
CA ASP A 267 -1.51 2.20 -15.45
C ASP A 267 -2.75 3.06 -15.69
N VAL A 268 -2.60 4.37 -15.48
CA VAL A 268 -3.57 5.35 -15.99
C VAL A 268 -3.58 5.19 -17.50
N GLU A 269 -4.67 4.68 -18.05
CA GLU A 269 -4.82 4.49 -19.50
C GLU A 269 -4.76 5.83 -20.23
N LYS A 270 -5.39 6.85 -19.64
CA LYS A 270 -5.36 8.21 -20.15
C LYS A 270 -5.78 9.25 -19.11
N ASP A 271 -5.07 10.37 -19.06
CA ASP A 271 -5.41 11.55 -18.26
C ASP A 271 -5.76 12.76 -19.16
N THR A 272 -6.58 13.67 -18.61
CA THR A 272 -6.87 14.98 -19.17
C THR A 272 -7.31 15.95 -18.06
N GLU A 273 -7.33 17.24 -18.38
CA GLU A 273 -7.97 18.27 -17.54
C GLU A 273 -9.18 18.88 -18.27
N THR A 274 -10.13 19.41 -17.50
CA THR A 274 -11.24 20.17 -18.07
C THR A 274 -10.79 21.52 -18.64
N ASP A 275 -11.38 21.90 -19.77
CA ASP A 275 -11.14 23.19 -20.41
C ASP A 275 -11.78 24.38 -19.64
N HIS A 276 -11.69 25.57 -20.24
CA HIS A 276 -12.25 26.80 -19.68
C HIS A 276 -13.79 26.84 -19.60
N GLU A 277 -14.47 25.96 -20.33
CA GLU A 277 -15.91 25.77 -20.30
C GLU A 277 -16.32 24.55 -19.43
N GLY A 278 -15.34 23.87 -18.82
CA GLY A 278 -15.52 22.70 -17.98
C GLY A 278 -15.64 21.39 -18.75
N ASN A 279 -15.40 21.37 -20.06
CA ASN A 279 -15.52 20.15 -20.87
C ASN A 279 -14.25 19.30 -20.78
N PHE A 280 -14.40 17.97 -20.85
CA PHE A 280 -13.29 17.04 -21.01
C PHE A 280 -13.61 15.99 -22.08
N TYR A 281 -12.55 15.43 -22.68
CA TYR A 281 -12.64 14.41 -23.72
C TYR A 281 -11.44 13.45 -23.61
N ILE A 282 -11.72 12.15 -23.55
CA ILE A 282 -10.76 11.05 -23.53
C ILE A 282 -11.04 10.16 -24.74
N ASP A 283 -10.00 9.84 -25.51
CA ASP A 283 -10.04 8.94 -26.66
C ASP A 283 -8.72 8.16 -26.71
N VAL A 284 -8.80 6.88 -26.36
CA VAL A 284 -7.62 6.02 -26.20
C VAL A 284 -7.93 4.59 -26.65
N VAL A 285 -6.90 3.86 -27.06
CA VAL A 285 -6.99 2.43 -27.35
C VAL A 285 -6.28 1.66 -26.24
N VAL A 286 -7.07 0.96 -25.43
CA VAL A 286 -6.62 0.11 -24.32
C VAL A 286 -6.21 -1.26 -24.88
N VAL A 287 -5.12 -1.82 -24.37
CA VAL A 287 -4.55 -3.10 -24.84
C VAL A 287 -4.66 -4.13 -23.73
N ASP A 288 -5.52 -5.13 -23.94
CA ASP A 288 -5.74 -6.23 -23.00
C ASP A 288 -4.98 -7.49 -23.46
N TYR A 289 -4.23 -8.09 -22.54
CA TYR A 289 -3.41 -9.29 -22.77
C TYR A 289 -4.07 -10.59 -22.29
N LEU A 290 -5.17 -10.52 -21.52
CA LEU A 290 -5.84 -11.66 -20.89
C LEU A 290 -7.37 -11.51 -21.03
N SER A 291 -7.88 -11.94 -22.19
CA SER A 291 -9.27 -11.77 -22.59
C SER A 291 -10.31 -12.29 -21.59
N SER A 292 -11.10 -11.38 -21.00
CA SER A 292 -12.58 -11.31 -21.05
C SER A 292 -13.15 -10.30 -20.05
N ASP A 293 -12.35 -9.84 -19.09
CA ASP A 293 -12.84 -9.19 -17.87
C ASP A 293 -12.36 -7.73 -17.72
N LEU A 294 -12.02 -7.04 -18.82
CA LEU A 294 -11.61 -5.63 -18.80
C LEU A 294 -12.69 -4.75 -18.14
N GLU A 295 -12.34 -4.18 -16.99
CA GLU A 295 -13.15 -3.21 -16.23
C GLU A 295 -12.46 -1.85 -16.23
N LEU A 296 -13.17 -0.82 -16.68
CA LEU A 296 -12.64 0.55 -16.79
C LEU A 296 -13.44 1.52 -15.92
N VAL A 297 -12.77 2.46 -15.27
CA VAL A 297 -13.39 3.54 -14.49
C VAL A 297 -12.81 4.91 -14.85
N ILE A 298 -13.66 5.93 -14.74
CA ILE A 298 -13.28 7.33 -14.81
C ILE A 298 -13.18 7.88 -13.39
N LYS A 299 -12.03 8.41 -13.03
CA LYS A 299 -11.78 9.10 -11.76
C LYS A 299 -11.69 10.61 -11.99
N ILE A 300 -12.49 11.38 -11.26
CA ILE A 300 -12.53 12.85 -11.32
C ILE A 300 -12.03 13.41 -10.00
N PHE A 301 -10.95 14.19 -10.03
CA PHE A 301 -10.32 14.78 -8.84
C PHE A 301 -10.63 16.27 -8.75
N HIS A 302 -11.41 16.68 -7.74
CA HIS A 302 -11.85 18.07 -7.61
C HIS A 302 -11.74 18.62 -6.18
N GLN A 303 -11.67 19.95 -6.06
CA GLN A 303 -11.72 20.68 -4.79
C GLN A 303 -12.94 21.60 -4.70
N CYS A 304 -13.98 21.33 -5.51
CA CYS A 304 -15.23 22.08 -5.44
C CYS A 304 -15.78 22.10 -3.99
N ASN A 305 -16.03 23.31 -3.50
CA ASN A 305 -16.55 23.58 -2.14
C ASN A 305 -15.69 23.06 -0.98
N VAL A 306 -14.40 22.79 -1.23
CA VAL A 306 -13.41 22.52 -0.19
C VAL A 306 -12.81 23.85 0.25
N LYS A 307 -13.00 24.25 1.51
CA LYS A 307 -12.40 25.48 2.05
C LYS A 307 -10.90 25.24 2.30
N ASP A 308 -10.06 26.16 1.85
CA ASP A 308 -8.60 26.09 1.87
C ASP A 308 -8.02 25.49 3.17
N ALA A 309 -7.47 24.28 3.06
CA ALA A 309 -6.45 23.63 3.92
C ALA A 309 -6.39 22.10 3.72
N ASP A 310 -7.35 21.49 3.04
CA ASP A 310 -7.33 20.03 2.83
C ASP A 310 -6.33 19.67 1.71
N LEU A 311 -5.30 18.89 2.04
CA LEU A 311 -4.29 18.33 1.11
C LEU A 311 -4.88 17.32 0.11
N CYS A 312 -6.20 17.12 0.12
CA CYS A 312 -6.87 16.04 -0.57
C CYS A 312 -7.98 16.58 -1.45
N TYR A 313 -8.12 15.97 -2.62
CA TYR A 313 -9.19 16.16 -3.56
C TYR A 313 -10.37 15.26 -3.17
N LYS A 314 -11.58 15.73 -3.39
CA LYS A 314 -12.75 14.86 -3.51
C LYS A 314 -12.59 14.08 -4.82
N MET A 315 -12.86 12.78 -4.78
CA MET A 315 -12.73 11.88 -5.92
C MET A 315 -14.08 11.27 -6.25
N ILE A 316 -14.50 11.33 -7.51
CA ILE A 316 -15.69 10.64 -8.01
C ILE A 316 -15.24 9.54 -8.96
N GLU A 317 -15.68 8.31 -8.72
CA GLU A 317 -15.38 7.15 -9.56
C GLU A 317 -16.63 6.71 -10.32
N ILE A 318 -16.54 6.65 -11.66
CA ILE A 318 -17.65 6.30 -12.54
C ILE A 318 -17.24 5.12 -13.43
N PRO A 319 -17.89 3.95 -13.31
CA PRO A 319 -17.58 2.82 -14.18
C PRO A 319 -17.98 3.11 -15.63
N VAL A 320 -17.11 2.77 -16.57
CA VAL A 320 -17.40 2.81 -18.01
C VAL A 320 -18.12 1.50 -18.36
N PRO A 321 -19.36 1.53 -18.86
CA PRO A 321 -20.06 0.31 -19.21
C PRO A 321 -19.36 -0.42 -20.36
N THR A 322 -19.23 -1.74 -20.24
CA THR A 322 -18.54 -2.59 -21.23
C THR A 322 -19.11 -2.48 -22.64
N THR A 323 -20.38 -2.10 -22.79
CA THR A 323 -21.02 -1.85 -24.10
C THR A 323 -20.40 -0.72 -24.91
N PHE A 324 -19.58 0.14 -24.28
CA PHE A 324 -18.89 1.25 -24.96
C PHE A 324 -17.49 0.86 -25.51
N PHE A 325 -16.99 -0.32 -25.17
CA PHE A 325 -15.64 -0.75 -25.60
C PHE A 325 -15.51 -2.24 -25.94
N ASN A 326 -16.51 -3.07 -25.63
CA ASN A 326 -16.64 -4.44 -26.12
C ASN A 326 -17.56 -4.45 -27.35
N HIS A 327 -16.96 -4.45 -28.54
CA HIS A 327 -17.67 -4.55 -29.81
C HIS A 327 -17.63 -5.99 -30.33
N ASN A 328 -18.76 -6.46 -30.88
CA ASN A 328 -18.84 -7.77 -31.51
C ASN A 328 -18.64 -7.61 -33.02
N ASP A 329 -17.64 -8.29 -33.59
CA ASP A 329 -17.19 -8.11 -34.98
C ASP A 329 -18.21 -8.62 -36.03
N GLU A 330 -19.26 -9.31 -35.59
CA GLU A 330 -20.27 -9.94 -36.47
C GLU A 330 -21.49 -9.05 -36.79
N ASN A 331 -21.59 -7.84 -36.22
CA ASN A 331 -22.78 -6.97 -36.39
C ASN A 331 -22.40 -5.56 -36.90
N GLU A 332 -22.93 -5.15 -38.05
CA GLU A 332 -22.61 -3.86 -38.69
C GLU A 332 -23.00 -2.63 -37.83
N GLU A 333 -23.98 -2.75 -36.93
CA GLU A 333 -24.40 -1.67 -36.01
C GLU A 333 -23.48 -1.48 -34.78
N THR A 334 -22.57 -2.42 -34.51
CA THR A 334 -21.63 -2.37 -33.38
C THR A 334 -20.22 -1.96 -33.75
N TYR A 335 -19.93 -1.71 -35.04
CA TYR A 335 -18.59 -1.37 -35.52
C TYR A 335 -18.19 0.10 -35.24
N THR A 336 -19.15 1.01 -35.04
CA THR A 336 -18.83 2.42 -34.76
C THR A 336 -18.59 2.63 -33.26
N PRO A 337 -17.40 3.07 -32.83
CA PRO A 337 -17.12 3.40 -31.43
C PRO A 337 -18.13 4.44 -30.94
N ARG A 338 -18.79 4.16 -29.82
CA ARG A 338 -19.75 5.10 -29.21
C ARG A 338 -19.04 5.86 -28.10
N ALA A 339 -19.22 7.17 -28.05
CA ALA A 339 -18.75 7.97 -26.93
C ALA A 339 -19.66 7.73 -25.71
N TYR A 340 -19.07 7.36 -24.58
CA TYR A 340 -19.75 7.39 -23.30
C TYR A 340 -19.82 8.85 -22.83
N ASN A 341 -20.95 9.50 -23.09
CA ASN A 341 -21.18 10.88 -22.68
C ASN A 341 -21.77 10.91 -21.27
N LEU A 342 -20.98 11.39 -20.32
CA LEU A 342 -21.34 11.53 -18.91
C LEU A 342 -22.29 12.70 -18.64
N GLY A 343 -22.55 13.54 -19.65
CA GLY A 343 -23.40 14.73 -19.50
C GLY A 343 -22.73 15.80 -18.65
N ILE A 344 -23.55 16.53 -17.88
CA ILE A 344 -23.08 17.55 -16.93
C ILE A 344 -23.05 16.93 -15.53
N ILE A 345 -21.87 16.93 -14.91
CA ILE A 345 -21.68 16.48 -13.53
C ILE A 345 -21.47 17.70 -12.64
N GLU A 346 -22.35 17.87 -11.65
CA GLU A 346 -22.25 18.93 -10.65
C GLU A 346 -21.44 18.46 -9.44
N LEU A 347 -20.24 19.04 -9.31
CA LEU A 347 -19.24 18.68 -8.30
C LEU A 347 -19.57 19.24 -6.90
N ASP A 348 -20.47 20.22 -6.77
CA ASP A 348 -20.93 20.75 -5.47
C ASP A 348 -22.05 19.91 -4.83
N THR A 349 -22.07 18.60 -5.11
CA THR A 349 -23.02 17.67 -4.50
C THR A 349 -22.28 16.58 -3.73
N ASP A 350 -22.90 16.11 -2.64
CA ASP A 350 -22.46 14.92 -1.92
C ASP A 350 -22.91 13.69 -2.72
N HIS A 351 -22.16 13.38 -3.78
CA HIS A 351 -22.42 12.22 -4.61
C HIS A 351 -22.27 10.93 -3.77
N PRO A 352 -23.17 9.94 -3.89
CA PRO A 352 -23.10 8.69 -3.12
C PRO A 352 -21.85 7.83 -3.42
N ILE A 353 -21.14 8.16 -4.51
CA ILE A 353 -19.90 7.53 -4.99
C ILE A 353 -18.66 8.41 -4.73
N GLN A 354 -18.78 9.46 -3.90
CA GLN A 354 -17.71 10.41 -3.64
C GLN A 354 -16.76 9.89 -2.54
N GLY A 355 -15.50 9.68 -2.90
CA GLY A 355 -14.39 9.40 -2.00
C GLY A 355 -13.48 10.62 -1.76
N LYS A 356 -12.38 10.41 -1.04
CA LYS A 356 -11.33 11.44 -0.79
C LYS A 356 -9.97 10.88 -1.21
N SER A 357 -9.29 11.54 -2.14
CA SER A 357 -7.94 11.18 -2.59
C SER A 357 -6.93 12.28 -2.28
N CYS A 358 -5.84 11.92 -1.59
CA CYS A 358 -4.76 12.83 -1.25
C CYS A 358 -3.52 12.68 -2.16
N SER A 359 -3.59 11.81 -3.17
CA SER A 359 -2.47 11.47 -4.07
C SER A 359 -2.31 12.45 -5.25
N TYR A 360 -3.38 13.11 -5.71
CA TYR A 360 -3.36 14.00 -6.90
C TYR A 360 -2.38 15.19 -6.78
N ILE A 361 -1.98 15.62 -5.58
CA ILE A 361 -0.91 16.64 -5.37
C ILE A 361 0.49 16.07 -5.64
N LEU A 362 0.72 14.78 -5.43
CA LEU A 362 2.06 14.17 -5.52
C LEU A 362 2.50 13.92 -6.98
N GLY A 363 1.55 13.85 -7.92
CA GLY A 363 1.84 13.81 -9.37
C GLY A 363 2.23 15.15 -9.97
N ASN A 364 1.87 16.27 -9.33
CA ASN A 364 2.25 17.61 -9.77
C ASN A 364 2.58 18.51 -8.56
N THR A 365 3.88 18.80 -8.40
CA THR A 365 4.48 19.92 -7.65
C THR A 365 5.02 19.62 -6.24
N ILE A 366 6.31 19.24 -6.20
CA ILE A 366 7.21 19.26 -5.02
C ILE A 366 7.19 20.61 -4.26
N ASN A 367 6.85 21.72 -4.91
CA ASN A 367 6.89 23.06 -4.29
C ASN A 367 5.79 23.33 -3.24
N ARG A 368 4.63 22.64 -3.30
CA ARG A 368 3.56 22.84 -2.29
C ARG A 368 3.84 22.10 -0.97
N PHE A 369 4.67 21.06 -0.97
CA PHE A 369 5.10 20.34 0.23
C PHE A 369 6.01 21.18 1.13
N VAL A 370 6.88 22.01 0.52
CA VAL A 370 7.74 22.95 1.25
C VAL A 370 6.91 24.03 1.94
N GLU A 371 5.86 24.51 1.28
CA GLU A 371 4.98 25.58 1.79
C GLU A 371 4.01 25.08 2.89
N PHE A 372 3.59 23.81 2.83
CA PHE A 372 2.82 23.16 3.90
C PHE A 372 3.71 22.86 5.12
N GLY A 373 4.91 22.32 4.90
CA GLY A 373 5.88 22.05 5.98
C GLY A 373 6.31 23.32 6.74
N SER A 374 6.44 24.46 6.05
CA SER A 374 6.80 25.73 6.67
C SER A 374 5.72 26.35 7.57
N LYS A 375 4.47 25.88 7.51
CA LYS A 375 3.37 26.38 8.36
C LYS A 375 3.27 25.69 9.72
N PHE A 376 4.03 24.60 9.93
CA PHE A 376 4.00 23.79 11.16
C PHE A 376 5.36 23.73 11.88
N ILE A 377 6.31 24.58 11.47
CA ILE A 377 7.57 24.83 12.17
C ILE A 377 7.42 26.22 12.84
N PRO A 378 7.61 26.35 14.16
CA PRO A 378 7.53 27.64 14.86
C PRO A 378 8.63 28.62 14.46
#